data_AF-A0A960KU40-F1
#
_entry.id   AF-A0A960KU40-F1
#
_cell.length_a   1.000
_cell.length_b   1.000
_cell.length_c   1.000
_cell.angle_alpha   90.00
_cell.angle_beta   90.00
_cell.angle_gamma   90.00
#
_symmetry.space_group_name_H-M   'P 1'
#
loop_
_entity.id
_entity.type
_entity.pdbx_description
1 polymer ?
#
loop_
_entity_poly.entity_id
_entity_poly.type
_entity_poly.pdbx_seq_one_letter_code
_entity_poly.pdbx_strand_id
1 'polypeptide(L)'
;MSLRANRLAPGQYTRRFAELKPALSRGEQRAESNRCLYCFDAPCTKACPTHIDVPLFIKQIASGNLRGAAHTILEANPLGGSCARVCPVEILCEGACVLNAHEQRPIAIGRLQRVATDAALVEHWPLFTSKPAGELRVAIVGAGPAGLSCAVKLAREGVRVTLFEREEVAGGLMVDGVAAYKVTEEFCRQEMDFLCAHPNIQLAFGHELGRNLELQTLREDYDAVFLAFGVGITEPLGIPGEDAEGVVDALAFINRIRRTPLDSVPVGEKVVVVGMGMTAIDAATQAKRLGAEVVTLVYRRTSEEKPCSDAELELALSDGCRIEWLAAPQEIIATEGQVSALICQRMRLEQDPAGGRARPVPTGETVTLEADMVIRAIGQRPYQRLLDQFGLHHDKGRLQVGANGKTSMPGLFAGGDCVNGGKEVVDAVQAGKLAAVGILEYLGREAARGEA
;
A
#
# COMPACT_ATOMS: atom_id res chain seq x y z
N MET A 1 -19.79 -27.83 -2.52
CA MET A 1 -19.58 -27.66 -1.06
C MET A 1 -19.07 -26.25 -0.88
N SER A 2 -19.73 -25.53 0.03
CA SER A 2 -19.60 -24.11 0.30
C SER A 2 -18.20 -23.66 0.74
N LEU A 3 -18.00 -22.34 0.75
CA LEU A 3 -16.92 -21.70 1.52
C LEU A 3 -16.88 -22.28 2.94
N ARG A 4 -15.68 -22.62 3.42
CA ARG A 4 -15.48 -23.24 4.74
C ARG A 4 -14.32 -22.60 5.46
N ALA A 5 -14.52 -22.39 6.75
CA ALA A 5 -13.45 -22.05 7.69
C ALA A 5 -12.72 -23.32 8.14
N ASN A 6 -11.59 -23.15 8.84
CA ASN A 6 -10.84 -24.22 9.49
C ASN A 6 -10.46 -25.39 8.55
N ARG A 7 -9.96 -25.08 7.36
CA ARG A 7 -9.49 -26.08 6.37
C ARG A 7 -8.17 -26.74 6.74
N LEU A 8 -7.42 -26.20 7.71
CA LEU A 8 -6.09 -26.66 8.09
C LEU A 8 -6.07 -27.15 9.53
N ALA A 9 -5.11 -28.01 9.85
CA ALA A 9 -4.91 -28.45 11.23
C ALA A 9 -4.45 -27.27 12.12
N PRO A 10 -4.78 -27.27 13.42
CA PRO A 10 -4.29 -26.28 14.36
C PRO A 10 -2.76 -26.10 14.29
N GLY A 11 -2.29 -24.86 14.31
CA GLY A 11 -0.86 -24.51 14.19
C GLY A 11 -0.33 -24.39 12.74
N GLN A 12 -1.00 -24.96 11.74
CA GLN A 12 -0.61 -24.75 10.34
C GLN A 12 -0.82 -23.30 9.89
N TYR A 13 -1.87 -22.64 10.39
CA TYR A 13 -2.12 -21.22 10.14
C TYR A 13 -0.95 -20.34 10.57
N THR A 14 -0.44 -20.51 11.79
CA THR A 14 0.72 -19.76 12.30
C THR A 14 1.95 -19.93 11.42
N ARG A 15 2.22 -21.16 10.97
CA ARG A 15 3.37 -21.42 10.09
C ARG A 15 3.18 -20.80 8.69
N ARG A 16 2.00 -20.93 8.11
CA ARG A 16 1.71 -20.43 6.74
C ARG A 16 1.59 -18.91 6.69
N PHE A 17 1.18 -18.27 7.77
CA PHE A 17 1.06 -16.81 7.90
C PHE A 17 2.20 -16.18 8.70
N ALA A 18 3.27 -16.94 8.99
CA ALA A 18 4.48 -16.36 9.55
C ALA A 18 5.00 -15.23 8.64
N GLU A 19 5.53 -14.17 9.25
CA GLU A 19 6.05 -13.03 8.51
C GLU A 19 7.08 -13.47 7.47
N LEU A 20 6.85 -13.07 6.21
CA LEU A 20 7.66 -13.46 5.06
C LEU A 20 9.14 -13.07 5.22
N LYS A 21 9.39 -11.91 5.84
CA LYS A 21 10.73 -11.33 5.99
C LYS A 21 11.02 -11.10 7.49
N PRO A 22 11.32 -12.16 8.28
CA PRO A 22 11.53 -12.02 9.71
C PRO A 22 12.73 -11.12 10.04
N ALA A 23 12.73 -10.53 11.24
CA ALA A 23 13.83 -9.71 11.72
C ALA A 23 15.16 -10.50 11.72
N LEU A 24 16.26 -9.82 11.43
CA LEU A 24 17.61 -10.41 11.52
C LEU A 24 17.99 -10.57 13.00
N SER A 25 18.60 -11.70 13.36
CA SER A 25 19.29 -11.84 14.65
C SER A 25 20.51 -10.91 14.74
N ARG A 26 21.02 -10.64 15.95
CA ARG A 26 22.20 -9.76 16.12
C ARG A 26 23.43 -10.21 15.32
N GLY A 27 23.64 -11.53 15.20
CA GLY A 27 24.73 -12.10 14.39
C GLY A 27 24.53 -11.83 12.90
N GLU A 28 23.32 -12.09 12.38
CA GLU A 28 22.97 -11.83 10.99
C GLU A 28 23.00 -10.33 10.65
N GLN A 29 22.55 -9.46 11.56
CA GLN A 29 22.63 -8.01 11.42
C GLN A 29 24.06 -7.57 11.15
N ARG A 30 25.00 -8.00 12.01
CA ARG A 30 26.42 -7.65 11.88
C ARG A 30 27.01 -8.23 10.60
N ALA A 31 26.69 -9.48 10.26
CA ALA A 31 27.19 -10.10 9.04
C ALA A 31 26.69 -9.35 7.79
N GLU A 32 25.38 -9.05 7.72
CA GLU A 32 24.75 -8.42 6.58
C GLU A 32 25.16 -6.94 6.43
N SER A 33 25.20 -6.19 7.52
CA SER A 33 25.58 -4.76 7.48
C SER A 33 27.03 -4.56 7.01
N ASN A 34 27.94 -5.49 7.35
CA ASN A 34 29.34 -5.43 6.92
C ASN A 34 29.57 -5.84 5.46
N ARG A 35 28.54 -6.32 4.75
CA ARG A 35 28.62 -6.57 3.29
C ARG A 35 28.45 -5.29 2.47
N CYS A 36 27.87 -4.23 3.05
CA CYS A 36 27.64 -2.97 2.34
C CYS A 36 28.97 -2.31 1.95
N LEU A 37 29.09 -1.90 0.69
CA LEU A 37 30.29 -1.26 0.16
C LEU A 37 30.35 0.25 0.44
N TYR A 38 29.33 0.81 1.10
CA TYR A 38 29.21 2.24 1.38
C TYR A 38 29.46 3.13 0.15
N CYS A 39 28.85 2.75 -0.97
CA CYS A 39 29.06 3.39 -2.27
C CYS A 39 28.83 4.91 -2.18
N PHE A 40 29.78 5.69 -2.71
CA PHE A 40 29.66 7.15 -2.78
C PHE A 40 28.38 7.58 -3.53
N ASP A 41 28.11 6.98 -4.69
CA ASP A 41 26.94 7.29 -5.51
C ASP A 41 25.62 6.74 -4.99
N ALA A 42 25.66 5.79 -4.05
CA ALA A 42 24.52 5.16 -3.39
C ALA A 42 23.27 4.97 -4.28
N PRO A 43 23.30 4.13 -5.33
CA PRO A 43 22.15 3.92 -6.21
C PRO A 43 20.91 3.42 -5.45
N CYS A 44 21.09 2.70 -4.34
CA CYS A 44 20.02 2.30 -3.44
C CYS A 44 19.26 3.49 -2.81
N THR A 45 19.96 4.58 -2.45
CA THR A 45 19.35 5.84 -1.95
C THR A 45 18.59 6.55 -3.07
N LYS A 46 19.15 6.58 -4.29
CA LYS A 46 18.51 7.21 -5.47
C LYS A 46 17.24 6.48 -5.89
N ALA A 47 17.23 5.15 -5.80
CA ALA A 47 16.08 4.31 -6.14
C ALA A 47 14.97 4.32 -5.08
N CYS A 48 15.28 4.70 -3.83
CA CYS A 48 14.28 4.84 -2.77
C CYS A 48 13.48 6.14 -2.97
N PRO A 49 12.13 6.09 -3.12
CA PRO A 49 11.35 7.31 -3.36
C PRO A 49 11.46 8.36 -2.24
N THR A 50 11.69 7.93 -1.00
CA THR A 50 11.90 8.83 0.14
C THR A 50 13.36 9.26 0.33
N HIS A 51 14.27 8.78 -0.52
CA HIS A 51 15.71 9.08 -0.50
C HIS A 51 16.38 8.84 0.86
N ILE A 52 16.04 7.71 1.50
CA ILE A 52 16.70 7.31 2.76
C ILE A 52 18.19 7.14 2.51
N ASP A 53 19.04 7.70 3.37
CA ASP A 53 20.49 7.48 3.31
C ASP A 53 20.84 6.04 3.75
N VAL A 54 20.78 5.13 2.77
CA VAL A 54 20.99 3.70 2.97
C VAL A 54 22.40 3.39 3.48
N PRO A 55 23.49 3.88 2.87
CA PRO A 55 24.83 3.65 3.39
C PRO A 55 25.01 4.12 4.84
N LEU A 56 24.46 5.28 5.19
CA LEU A 56 24.59 5.83 6.54
C LEU A 56 23.90 4.95 7.58
N PHE A 57 22.63 4.61 7.40
CA PHE A 57 21.93 3.81 8.43
C PHE A 57 22.52 2.41 8.54
N ILE A 58 23.01 1.81 7.44
CA ILE A 58 23.68 0.51 7.49
C ILE A 58 25.00 0.61 8.26
N LYS A 59 25.77 1.68 8.07
CA LYS A 59 27.00 1.93 8.84
C LYS A 59 26.71 2.13 10.34
N GLN A 60 25.61 2.81 10.66
CA GLN A 60 25.15 2.98 12.04
C GLN A 60 24.77 1.63 12.66
N ILE A 61 24.07 0.75 11.93
CA ILE A 61 23.79 -0.63 12.39
C ILE A 61 25.09 -1.42 12.58
N ALA A 62 26.02 -1.36 11.63
CA ALA A 62 27.30 -2.09 11.69
C ALA A 62 28.15 -1.71 12.91
N SER A 63 28.03 -0.48 13.39
CA SER A 63 28.71 0.04 14.59
C SER A 63 27.89 -0.10 15.88
N GLY A 64 26.70 -0.71 15.83
CA GLY A 64 25.81 -0.90 16.98
C GLY A 64 24.95 0.33 17.35
N ASN A 65 25.00 1.40 16.56
CA ASN A 65 24.20 2.61 16.78
C ASN A 65 22.80 2.48 16.16
N LEU A 66 21.96 1.62 16.74
CA LEU A 66 20.59 1.41 16.25
C LEU A 66 19.72 2.66 16.37
N ARG A 67 19.91 3.48 17.41
CA ARG A 67 19.15 4.72 17.60
C ARG A 67 19.46 5.74 16.51
N GLY A 68 20.73 5.90 16.14
CA GLY A 68 21.14 6.73 15.01
C GLY A 68 20.58 6.21 13.69
N ALA A 69 20.61 4.90 13.46
CA ALA A 69 20.01 4.28 12.28
C ALA A 69 18.51 4.56 12.19
N ALA A 70 17.78 4.40 13.30
CA ALA A 70 16.36 4.68 13.37
C ALA A 70 16.05 6.15 13.08
N HIS A 71 16.83 7.08 13.64
CA HIS A 71 16.72 8.51 13.33
C HIS A 71 16.88 8.77 11.82
N THR A 72 17.96 8.26 11.20
CA THR A 72 18.24 8.42 9.76
C THR A 72 17.08 7.91 8.91
N ILE A 73 16.55 6.73 9.25
CA ILE A 73 15.42 6.12 8.53
C ILE A 73 14.14 6.95 8.70
N LEU A 74 13.76 7.26 9.94
CA LEU A 74 12.46 7.87 10.27
C LEU A 74 12.39 9.37 9.97
N GLU A 75 13.53 10.04 9.78
CA GLU A 75 13.58 11.40 9.22
C GLU A 75 13.21 11.40 7.73
N ALA A 76 13.73 10.42 6.99
CA ALA A 76 13.45 10.28 5.57
C ALA A 76 12.09 9.61 5.32
N ASN A 77 11.67 8.66 6.15
CA ASN A 77 10.45 7.87 5.97
C ASN A 77 9.78 7.59 7.32
N PRO A 78 8.75 8.37 7.70
CA PRO A 78 8.01 8.17 8.95
C PRO A 78 7.37 6.77 9.09
N LEU A 79 6.99 6.13 7.98
CA LEU A 79 6.47 4.74 7.97
C LEU A 79 7.59 3.73 7.64
N GLY A 80 8.79 3.98 8.16
CA GLY A 80 9.98 3.16 7.88
C GLY A 80 9.83 1.71 8.34
N GLY A 81 9.04 1.43 9.39
CA GLY A 81 8.80 0.08 9.88
C GLY A 81 7.87 -0.71 8.97
N SER A 82 6.80 -0.09 8.49
CA SER A 82 5.92 -0.67 7.46
C SER A 82 6.67 -0.87 6.14
N CYS A 83 7.37 0.16 5.64
CA CYS A 83 8.12 0.09 4.38
C CYS A 83 9.22 -0.98 4.42
N ALA A 84 9.84 -1.23 5.57
CA ALA A 84 10.83 -2.29 5.73
C ALA A 84 10.27 -3.70 5.47
N ARG A 85 8.94 -3.87 5.58
CA ARG A 85 8.24 -5.15 5.39
C ARG A 85 7.62 -5.26 4.00
N VAL A 86 7.00 -4.19 3.53
CA VAL A 86 6.08 -4.23 2.36
C VAL A 86 6.68 -3.68 1.07
N CYS A 87 7.78 -2.91 1.12
CA CYS A 87 8.34 -2.36 -0.11
C CYS A 87 8.81 -3.47 -1.07
N PRO A 88 8.58 -3.30 -2.39
CA PRO A 88 9.12 -4.18 -3.41
C PRO A 88 10.60 -3.82 -3.65
N VAL A 89 11.43 -4.14 -2.68
CA VAL A 89 12.85 -3.77 -2.61
C VAL A 89 13.63 -4.24 -3.84
N GLU A 90 13.20 -5.32 -4.48
CA GLU A 90 13.78 -5.91 -5.69
C GLU A 90 13.68 -5.01 -6.94
N ILE A 91 12.69 -4.12 -7.01
CA ILE A 91 12.58 -3.09 -8.06
C ILE A 91 13.00 -1.70 -7.55
N LEU A 92 13.40 -1.59 -6.28
CA LEU A 92 13.79 -0.35 -5.62
C LEU A 92 15.24 -0.44 -5.12
N CYS A 93 15.45 -0.27 -3.80
CA CYS A 93 16.75 -0.08 -3.20
C CYS A 93 17.67 -1.31 -3.31
N GLU A 94 17.13 -2.53 -3.19
CA GLU A 94 17.91 -3.77 -3.30
C GLU A 94 18.16 -4.12 -4.78
N GLY A 95 17.21 -3.86 -5.67
CA GLY A 95 17.39 -3.97 -7.12
C GLY A 95 18.48 -3.05 -7.67
N ALA A 96 18.58 -1.84 -7.10
CA ALA A 96 19.62 -0.87 -7.46
C ALA A 96 20.98 -1.12 -6.78
N CYS A 97 21.11 -2.13 -5.93
CA CYS A 97 22.37 -2.41 -5.23
C CYS A 97 23.47 -2.80 -6.23
N VAL A 98 24.67 -2.21 -6.09
CA VAL A 98 25.81 -2.50 -6.98
C VAL A 98 26.26 -3.97 -6.95
N LEU A 99 25.93 -4.72 -5.89
CA LEU A 99 26.25 -6.14 -5.78
C LEU A 99 25.54 -6.98 -6.85
N ASN A 100 24.39 -6.54 -7.37
CA ASN A 100 23.72 -7.23 -8.47
C ASN A 100 24.59 -7.26 -9.73
N ALA A 101 25.33 -6.17 -10.01
CA ALA A 101 26.25 -6.10 -11.15
C ALA A 101 27.49 -7.01 -10.99
N HIS A 102 27.75 -7.46 -9.76
CA HIS A 102 28.79 -8.44 -9.45
C HIS A 102 28.23 -9.86 -9.29
N GLU A 103 26.98 -10.10 -9.70
CA GLU A 103 26.29 -11.39 -9.57
C GLU A 103 26.26 -11.91 -8.12
N GLN A 104 26.25 -10.99 -7.15
CA GLN A 104 26.11 -11.29 -5.73
C GLN A 104 24.73 -10.90 -5.22
N ARG A 105 24.25 -11.61 -4.18
CA ARG A 105 23.01 -11.24 -3.50
C ARG A 105 23.10 -9.76 -3.05
N PRO A 106 22.09 -8.92 -3.30
CA PRO A 106 22.11 -7.55 -2.81
C PRO A 106 22.13 -7.51 -1.28
N ILE A 107 22.42 -6.33 -0.73
CA ILE A 107 22.25 -6.10 0.70
C ILE A 107 20.77 -6.20 1.03
N ALA A 108 20.40 -6.90 2.10
CA ALA A 108 19.04 -6.98 2.60
C ALA A 108 18.64 -5.68 3.33
N ILE A 109 18.59 -4.59 2.58
CA ILE A 109 18.33 -3.22 3.03
C ILE A 109 17.01 -3.16 3.80
N GLY A 110 15.94 -3.78 3.30
CA GLY A 110 14.64 -3.80 3.99
C GLY A 110 14.73 -4.48 5.36
N ARG A 111 15.44 -5.61 5.45
CA ARG A 111 15.61 -6.35 6.72
C ARG A 111 16.51 -5.60 7.72
N LEU A 112 17.52 -4.88 7.24
CA LEU A 112 18.34 -4.01 8.10
C LEU A 112 17.55 -2.78 8.57
N GLN A 113 16.75 -2.17 7.70
CA GLN A 113 15.85 -1.07 8.07
C GLN A 113 14.89 -1.50 9.19
N ARG A 114 14.30 -2.69 9.06
CA ARG A 114 13.42 -3.29 10.08
C ARG A 114 14.06 -3.37 11.45
N VAL A 115 15.35 -3.74 11.53
CA VAL A 115 16.06 -3.88 12.81
C VAL A 115 16.06 -2.56 13.60
N ALA A 116 16.32 -1.45 12.92
CA ALA A 116 16.40 -0.15 13.56
C ALA A 116 15.01 0.40 13.90
N THR A 117 14.03 0.23 13.01
CA THR A 117 12.66 0.74 13.22
C THR A 117 11.90 -0.07 14.26
N ASP A 118 12.02 -1.39 14.27
CA ASP A 118 11.43 -2.25 15.31
C ASP A 118 12.00 -1.88 16.70
N ALA A 119 13.32 -1.66 16.81
CA ALA A 119 13.94 -1.24 18.06
C ALA A 119 13.43 0.13 18.54
N ALA A 120 13.24 1.09 17.63
CA ALA A 120 12.73 2.41 17.97
C ALA A 120 11.28 2.37 18.48
N LEU A 121 10.43 1.53 17.89
CA LEU A 121 9.04 1.33 18.31
C LEU A 121 8.98 0.66 19.68
N VAL A 122 9.72 -0.43 19.90
CA VAL A 122 9.72 -1.16 21.19
C VAL A 122 10.24 -0.27 22.33
N GLU A 123 11.35 0.43 22.10
CA GLU A 123 12.01 1.25 23.13
C GLU A 123 11.41 2.67 23.26
N HIS A 124 10.44 3.01 22.41
CA HIS A 124 9.78 4.33 22.36
C HIS A 124 10.81 5.49 22.32
N TRP A 125 11.82 5.38 21.46
CA TRP A 125 12.91 6.35 21.45
C TRP A 125 12.42 7.76 21.06
N PRO A 126 12.78 8.80 21.85
CA PRO A 126 12.58 10.18 21.41
C PRO A 126 13.66 10.50 20.39
N LEU A 127 13.34 10.33 19.12
CA LEU A 127 14.27 10.53 18.00
C LEU A 127 14.28 11.98 17.52
N PHE A 128 13.18 12.70 17.66
CA PHE A 128 13.02 14.03 17.07
C PHE A 128 12.65 15.06 18.14
N THR A 129 13.09 16.29 17.92
CA THR A 129 12.60 17.46 18.66
C THR A 129 11.59 18.19 17.79
N SER A 130 10.56 18.75 18.42
CA SER A 130 9.47 19.45 17.71
C SER A 130 9.43 20.89 18.15
N LYS A 131 9.05 21.78 17.23
CA LYS A 131 8.74 23.17 17.58
C LYS A 131 7.50 23.21 18.49
N PRO A 132 7.41 24.21 19.40
CA PRO A 132 6.18 24.42 20.17
C PRO A 132 4.97 24.57 19.26
N ALA A 133 3.80 24.17 19.75
CA ALA A 133 2.55 24.32 19.02
C ALA A 133 2.27 25.80 18.73
N GLY A 134 2.16 26.15 17.45
CA GLY A 134 1.72 27.46 16.98
C GLY A 134 0.20 27.57 16.91
N GLU A 135 -0.26 28.61 16.21
CA GLU A 135 -1.68 28.89 15.95
C GLU A 135 -2.18 28.29 14.63
N LEU A 136 -1.25 27.97 13.71
CA LEU A 136 -1.57 27.41 12.39
C LEU A 136 -2.19 26.02 12.50
N ARG A 137 -3.29 25.81 11.78
CA ARG A 137 -4.12 24.61 11.74
C ARG A 137 -4.23 24.07 10.33
N VAL A 138 -4.00 22.76 10.17
CA VAL A 138 -4.12 22.06 8.89
C VAL A 138 -5.06 20.87 9.01
N ALA A 139 -6.02 20.78 8.10
CA ALA A 139 -6.88 19.60 7.95
C ALA A 139 -6.27 18.63 6.94
N ILE A 140 -6.27 17.35 7.28
CA ILE A 140 -5.84 16.27 6.38
C ILE A 140 -7.00 15.29 6.23
N VAL A 141 -7.43 15.03 5.00
CA VAL A 141 -8.48 14.06 4.69
C VAL A 141 -7.85 12.74 4.30
N GLY A 142 -8.00 11.72 5.17
CA GLY A 142 -7.44 10.39 5.05
C GLY A 142 -6.23 10.19 5.97
N ALA A 143 -6.31 9.19 6.85
CA ALA A 143 -5.24 8.82 7.78
C ALA A 143 -4.39 7.64 7.24
N GLY A 144 -4.28 7.50 5.92
CA GLY A 144 -3.34 6.56 5.28
C GLY A 144 -1.88 7.05 5.29
N PRO A 145 -0.95 6.32 4.64
CA PRO A 145 0.48 6.64 4.65
C PRO A 145 0.83 8.06 4.21
N ALA A 146 0.16 8.59 3.19
CA ALA A 146 0.37 9.97 2.74
C ALA A 146 -0.07 11.01 3.78
N GLY A 147 -1.27 10.82 4.36
CA GLY A 147 -1.82 11.71 5.38
C GLY A 147 -0.97 11.73 6.64
N LEU A 148 -0.59 10.56 7.16
CA LEU A 148 0.26 10.42 8.34
C LEU A 148 1.66 10.99 8.13
N SER A 149 2.27 10.74 6.96
CA SER A 149 3.56 11.31 6.61
C SER A 149 3.53 12.84 6.59
N CYS A 150 2.49 13.42 6.00
CA CYS A 150 2.26 14.87 5.99
C CYS A 150 2.05 15.40 7.42
N ALA A 151 1.19 14.74 8.20
CA ALA A 151 0.87 15.11 9.57
C ALA A 151 2.12 15.17 10.46
N VAL A 152 2.95 14.12 10.45
CA VAL A 152 4.17 14.04 11.26
C VAL A 152 5.14 15.16 10.90
N LYS A 153 5.32 15.45 9.61
CA LYS A 153 6.23 16.53 9.18
C LYS A 153 5.72 17.91 9.60
N LEU A 154 4.43 18.19 9.42
CA LEU A 154 3.81 19.45 9.85
C LEU A 154 3.83 19.62 11.38
N ALA A 155 3.51 18.55 12.10
CA ALA A 155 3.44 18.54 13.55
C ALA A 155 4.80 18.85 14.21
N ARG A 156 5.90 18.32 13.65
CA ARG A 156 7.28 18.65 14.08
C ARG A 156 7.63 20.13 13.88
N GLU A 157 7.01 20.78 12.90
CA GLU A 157 7.19 22.21 12.61
C GLU A 157 6.26 23.10 13.45
N GLY A 158 5.51 22.53 14.41
CA GLY A 158 4.64 23.29 15.33
C GLY A 158 3.22 23.52 14.80
N VAL A 159 2.87 22.98 13.63
CA VAL A 159 1.53 23.10 13.06
C VAL A 159 0.59 22.12 13.75
N ARG A 160 -0.63 22.57 14.10
CA ARG A 160 -1.69 21.70 14.65
C ARG A 160 -2.39 21.01 13.49
N VAL A 161 -2.45 19.68 13.53
CA VAL A 161 -2.99 18.86 12.44
C VAL A 161 -4.18 18.07 12.91
N THR A 162 -5.29 18.14 12.17
CA THR A 162 -6.43 17.24 12.34
C THR A 162 -6.52 16.31 11.12
N LEU A 163 -6.40 15.01 11.36
CA LEU A 163 -6.61 13.95 10.38
C LEU A 163 -8.06 13.48 10.47
N PHE A 164 -8.83 13.68 9.40
CA PHE A 164 -10.18 13.18 9.24
C PHE A 164 -10.14 11.82 8.54
N GLU A 165 -10.64 10.78 9.20
CA GLU A 165 -10.61 9.41 8.72
C GLU A 165 -12.04 8.84 8.71
N ARG A 166 -12.37 8.09 7.66
CA ARG A 166 -13.68 7.46 7.52
C ARG A 166 -13.80 6.25 8.43
N GLU A 167 -12.75 5.44 8.47
CA GLU A 167 -12.72 4.20 9.24
C GLU A 167 -12.51 4.47 10.74
N GLU A 168 -12.61 3.41 11.57
CA GLU A 168 -12.40 3.49 13.02
C GLU A 168 -10.90 3.47 13.41
N VAL A 169 -10.02 3.32 12.42
CA VAL A 169 -8.58 3.13 12.62
C VAL A 169 -7.77 3.92 11.60
N ALA A 170 -6.66 4.50 12.05
CA ALA A 170 -5.70 5.12 11.15
C ALA A 170 -4.87 4.05 10.41
N GLY A 171 -4.24 4.44 9.31
CA GLY A 171 -3.32 3.62 8.53
C GLY A 171 -3.83 3.24 7.14
N GLY A 172 -5.13 3.38 6.87
CA GLY A 172 -5.73 3.05 5.57
C GLY A 172 -5.34 1.63 5.12
N LEU A 173 -4.96 1.49 3.84
CA LEU A 173 -4.59 0.17 3.29
C LEU A 173 -3.38 -0.48 3.98
N MET A 174 -2.53 0.24 4.71
CA MET A 174 -1.47 -0.41 5.51
C MET A 174 -2.05 -1.30 6.60
N VAL A 175 -3.11 -0.84 7.27
CA VAL A 175 -3.80 -1.59 8.31
C VAL A 175 -4.83 -2.55 7.71
N ASP A 176 -5.45 -2.20 6.59
CA ASP A 176 -6.63 -2.91 6.09
C ASP A 176 -6.41 -3.75 4.82
N GLY A 177 -5.43 -3.42 3.99
CA GLY A 177 -5.31 -3.90 2.61
C GLY A 177 -4.00 -4.62 2.26
N VAL A 178 -3.00 -4.61 3.15
CA VAL A 178 -1.75 -5.36 2.94
C VAL A 178 -1.92 -6.81 3.43
N ALA A 179 -1.37 -7.78 2.69
CA ALA A 179 -1.43 -9.18 3.10
C ALA A 179 -0.88 -9.45 4.51
N ALA A 180 -1.58 -10.30 5.28
CA ALA A 180 -1.23 -10.62 6.67
C ALA A 180 0.12 -11.33 6.82
N TYR A 181 0.59 -12.03 5.79
CA TYR A 181 1.91 -12.66 5.78
C TYR A 181 3.07 -11.68 5.53
N LYS A 182 2.79 -10.46 5.06
CA LYS A 182 3.81 -9.42 4.85
C LYS A 182 4.04 -8.61 6.12
N VAL A 183 2.94 -8.24 6.78
CA VAL A 183 2.95 -7.44 8.01
C VAL A 183 1.69 -7.72 8.83
N THR A 184 1.84 -7.81 10.15
CA THR A 184 0.73 -8.06 11.08
C THR A 184 -0.10 -6.80 11.29
N GLU A 185 -1.40 -6.96 11.59
CA GLU A 185 -2.26 -5.84 11.98
C GLU A 185 -1.74 -5.15 13.24
N GLU A 186 -1.30 -5.94 14.22
CA GLU A 186 -0.73 -5.45 15.48
C GLU A 186 0.45 -4.50 15.24
N PHE A 187 1.41 -4.89 14.38
CA PHE A 187 2.55 -4.05 14.06
C PHE A 187 2.11 -2.74 13.39
N CYS A 188 1.19 -2.81 12.42
CA CYS A 188 0.70 -1.61 11.75
C CYS A 188 0.08 -0.64 12.75
N ARG A 189 -0.78 -1.14 13.66
CA ARG A 189 -1.39 -0.32 14.72
C ARG A 189 -0.35 0.31 15.64
N GLN A 190 0.63 -0.46 16.09
CA GLN A 190 1.73 0.07 16.93
C GLN A 190 2.49 1.20 16.22
N GLU A 191 2.77 1.07 14.93
CA GLU A 191 3.42 2.14 14.16
C GLU A 191 2.49 3.36 14.01
N MET A 192 1.19 3.16 13.78
CA MET A 192 0.23 4.27 13.68
C MET A 192 0.14 5.03 15.01
N ASP A 193 0.05 4.31 16.13
CA ASP A 193 -0.01 4.88 17.48
C ASP A 193 1.26 5.68 17.78
N PHE A 194 2.43 5.13 17.43
CA PHE A 194 3.72 5.82 17.57
C PHE A 194 3.75 7.14 16.78
N LEU A 195 3.24 7.16 15.55
CA LEU A 195 3.21 8.38 14.73
C LEU A 195 2.18 9.39 15.25
N CYS A 196 1.01 8.91 15.69
CA CYS A 196 -0.09 9.76 16.17
C CYS A 196 0.09 10.23 17.61
N ALA A 197 1.04 9.67 18.37
CA ALA A 197 1.36 10.11 19.73
C ALA A 197 1.92 11.55 19.80
N HIS A 198 2.26 12.15 18.66
CA HIS A 198 2.71 13.54 18.64
C HIS A 198 1.59 14.50 19.10
N PRO A 199 1.84 15.41 20.07
CA PRO A 199 0.78 16.21 20.69
C PRO A 199 0.05 17.17 19.75
N ASN A 200 0.69 17.54 18.63
CA ASN A 200 0.08 18.40 17.61
C ASN A 200 -0.77 17.62 16.58
N ILE A 201 -0.94 16.30 16.72
CA ILE A 201 -1.74 15.47 15.80
C ILE A 201 -3.02 15.05 16.52
N GLN A 202 -4.16 15.31 15.89
CA GLN A 202 -5.47 14.87 16.33
C GLN A 202 -6.11 13.98 15.25
N LEU A 203 -6.76 12.90 15.66
CA LEU A 203 -7.55 12.02 14.80
C LEU A 203 -9.04 12.27 15.00
N ALA A 204 -9.77 12.36 13.90
CA ALA A 204 -11.22 12.49 13.84
C ALA A 204 -11.79 11.36 12.97
N PHE A 205 -12.21 10.27 13.61
CA PHE A 205 -12.77 9.09 12.93
C PHE A 205 -14.24 9.25 12.56
N GLY A 206 -14.72 8.44 11.62
CA GLY A 206 -16.10 8.47 11.14
C GLY A 206 -16.42 9.67 10.22
N HIS A 207 -15.40 10.37 9.71
CA HIS A 207 -15.57 11.54 8.84
C HIS A 207 -15.22 11.19 7.38
N GLU A 208 -16.22 11.22 6.51
CA GLU A 208 -16.11 10.92 5.08
C GLU A 208 -16.37 12.16 4.22
N LEU A 209 -15.37 12.54 3.43
CA LEU A 209 -15.43 13.68 2.52
C LEU A 209 -16.54 13.48 1.47
N GLY A 210 -17.44 14.46 1.36
CA GLY A 210 -18.59 14.41 0.47
C GLY A 210 -19.83 13.70 1.04
N ARG A 211 -19.79 13.23 2.29
CA ARG A 211 -20.97 12.70 3.00
C ARG A 211 -21.30 13.50 4.24
N ASN A 212 -20.41 13.47 5.24
CA ASN A 212 -20.57 14.18 6.52
C ASN A 212 -19.37 15.10 6.83
N LEU A 213 -18.49 15.28 5.84
CA LEU A 213 -17.39 16.23 5.86
C LEU A 213 -17.39 17.01 4.54
N GLU A 214 -17.51 18.33 4.62
CA GLU A 214 -17.57 19.21 3.45
C GLU A 214 -16.22 19.89 3.21
N LEU A 215 -15.76 19.88 1.95
CA LEU A 215 -14.48 20.49 1.59
C LEU A 215 -14.47 22.00 1.85
N GLN A 216 -15.60 22.67 1.63
CA GLN A 216 -15.71 24.11 1.84
C GLN A 216 -15.51 24.47 3.32
N THR A 217 -16.20 23.79 4.23
CA THR A 217 -16.05 23.98 5.67
C THR A 217 -14.60 23.78 6.11
N LEU A 218 -13.93 22.73 5.62
CA LEU A 218 -12.51 22.51 5.93
C LEU A 218 -11.61 23.67 5.50
N ARG A 219 -11.91 24.30 4.36
CA ARG A 219 -11.13 25.44 3.84
C ARG A 219 -11.43 26.76 4.58
N GLU A 220 -12.58 26.86 5.21
CA GLU A 220 -12.96 28.02 6.02
C GLU A 220 -12.38 27.91 7.45
N ASP A 221 -12.34 26.69 8.00
CA ASP A 221 -11.95 26.43 9.39
C ASP A 221 -10.44 26.24 9.60
N TYR A 222 -9.68 25.91 8.54
CA TYR A 222 -8.26 25.59 8.59
C TYR A 222 -7.44 26.43 7.61
N ASP A 223 -6.19 26.70 7.96
CA ASP A 223 -5.28 27.54 7.15
C ASP A 223 -4.80 26.83 5.87
N ALA A 224 -4.81 25.50 5.86
CA ALA A 224 -4.62 24.69 4.67
C ALA A 224 -5.30 23.32 4.80
N VAL A 225 -5.57 22.69 3.65
CA VAL A 225 -6.18 21.36 3.56
C VAL A 225 -5.33 20.44 2.68
N PHE A 226 -5.12 19.20 3.12
CA PHE A 226 -4.44 18.15 2.35
C PHE A 226 -5.37 16.97 2.08
N LEU A 227 -5.54 16.60 0.81
CA LEU A 227 -6.35 15.48 0.36
C LEU A 227 -5.48 14.23 0.14
N ALA A 228 -5.69 13.22 0.97
CA ALA A 228 -4.95 11.95 1.00
C ALA A 228 -5.89 10.73 1.12
N PHE A 229 -7.09 10.82 0.56
CA PHE A 229 -8.18 9.83 0.70
C PHE A 229 -8.01 8.55 -0.15
N GLY A 230 -6.85 8.35 -0.78
CA GLY A 230 -6.55 7.16 -1.57
C GLY A 230 -7.31 7.05 -2.91
N VAL A 231 -7.43 5.83 -3.44
CA VAL A 231 -8.24 5.50 -4.63
C VAL A 231 -9.50 4.77 -4.18
N GLY A 232 -10.59 4.93 -4.93
CA GLY A 232 -11.93 4.54 -4.49
C GLY A 232 -12.21 3.03 -4.44
N ILE A 233 -13.46 2.65 -4.71
CA ILE A 233 -13.94 1.27 -4.50
C ILE A 233 -13.48 0.34 -5.63
N THR A 234 -13.37 -0.96 -5.34
CA THR A 234 -13.07 -1.97 -6.38
C THR A 234 -14.09 -1.94 -7.51
N GLU A 235 -13.59 -2.03 -8.74
CA GLU A 235 -14.43 -2.07 -9.95
C GLU A 235 -15.23 -3.38 -10.01
N PRO A 236 -16.55 -3.34 -10.27
CA PRO A 236 -17.30 -4.56 -10.58
C PRO A 236 -16.83 -5.14 -11.90
N LEU A 237 -16.89 -6.46 -12.04
CA LEU A 237 -16.62 -7.17 -13.30
C LEU A 237 -17.64 -6.79 -14.38
N GLY A 238 -18.89 -6.52 -13.98
CA GLY A 238 -19.98 -6.16 -14.90
C GLY A 238 -20.44 -7.34 -15.76
N ILE A 239 -20.40 -8.55 -15.20
CA ILE A 239 -20.74 -9.80 -15.91
C ILE A 239 -21.93 -10.53 -15.27
N PRO A 240 -22.65 -11.38 -16.01
CA PRO A 240 -23.71 -12.21 -15.42
C PRO A 240 -23.18 -13.10 -14.29
N GLY A 241 -23.98 -13.24 -13.24
CA GLY A 241 -23.66 -14.06 -12.06
C GLY A 241 -22.73 -13.41 -11.03
N GLU A 242 -22.32 -12.15 -11.22
CA GLU A 242 -21.40 -11.46 -10.29
C GLU A 242 -21.94 -11.31 -8.85
N ASP A 243 -23.26 -11.33 -8.67
CA ASP A 243 -23.90 -11.22 -7.35
C ASP A 243 -24.06 -12.57 -6.62
N ALA A 244 -23.52 -13.67 -7.17
CA ALA A 244 -23.61 -15.00 -6.58
C ALA A 244 -22.83 -15.12 -5.26
N GLU A 245 -23.30 -15.98 -4.35
CA GLU A 245 -22.58 -16.27 -3.12
C GLU A 245 -21.25 -16.97 -3.43
N GLY A 246 -20.14 -16.42 -2.93
CA GLY A 246 -18.78 -16.87 -3.26
C GLY A 246 -18.00 -15.87 -4.11
N VAL A 247 -18.66 -14.87 -4.71
CA VAL A 247 -17.98 -13.74 -5.33
C VAL A 247 -17.61 -12.71 -4.26
N VAL A 248 -16.33 -12.40 -4.12
CA VAL A 248 -15.83 -11.43 -3.13
C VAL A 248 -14.91 -10.39 -3.75
N ASP A 249 -14.83 -9.24 -3.10
CA ASP A 249 -13.80 -8.24 -3.39
C ASP A 249 -12.47 -8.64 -2.73
N ALA A 250 -11.34 -8.42 -3.41
CA ALA A 250 -10.03 -8.76 -2.90
C ALA A 250 -9.65 -7.97 -1.63
N LEU A 251 -9.93 -6.65 -1.58
CA LEU A 251 -9.60 -5.84 -0.41
C LEU A 251 -10.46 -6.25 0.79
N ALA A 252 -11.76 -6.49 0.59
CA ALA A 252 -12.65 -7.02 1.62
C ALA A 252 -12.19 -8.41 2.13
N PHE A 253 -11.71 -9.27 1.24
CA PHE A 253 -11.17 -10.58 1.61
C PHE A 253 -9.89 -10.45 2.47
N ILE A 254 -8.94 -9.60 2.05
CA ILE A 254 -7.72 -9.32 2.80
C ILE A 254 -8.08 -8.70 4.16
N ASN A 255 -8.99 -7.75 4.18
CA ASN A 255 -9.45 -7.10 5.41
C ASN A 255 -10.03 -8.11 6.41
N ARG A 256 -10.88 -9.03 5.93
CA ARG A 256 -11.45 -10.10 6.75
C ARG A 256 -10.38 -11.00 7.35
N ILE A 257 -9.35 -11.34 6.58
CA ILE A 257 -8.22 -12.15 7.05
C ILE A 257 -7.48 -11.46 8.20
N ARG A 258 -7.33 -10.14 8.13
CA ARG A 258 -6.62 -9.37 9.15
C ARG A 258 -7.43 -9.27 10.44
N ARG A 259 -8.73 -8.97 10.33
CA ARG A 259 -9.61 -8.69 11.46
C ARG A 259 -10.21 -9.92 12.15
N THR A 260 -10.05 -11.10 11.58
CA THR A 260 -10.66 -12.34 12.07
C THR A 260 -9.60 -13.38 12.36
N PRO A 261 -9.73 -14.21 13.41
CA PRO A 261 -8.87 -15.38 13.59
C PRO A 261 -8.79 -16.22 12.30
N LEU A 262 -7.58 -16.59 11.90
CA LEU A 262 -7.31 -17.22 10.60
C LEU A 262 -8.09 -18.52 10.36
N ASP A 263 -8.31 -19.29 11.43
CA ASP A 263 -9.09 -20.54 11.41
C ASP A 263 -10.60 -20.31 11.22
N SER A 264 -11.07 -19.07 11.40
CA SER A 264 -12.47 -18.67 11.30
C SER A 264 -12.78 -17.98 9.97
N VAL A 265 -11.78 -17.72 9.13
CA VAL A 265 -11.96 -17.10 7.81
C VAL A 265 -12.45 -18.16 6.81
N PRO A 266 -13.65 -18.02 6.23
CA PRO A 266 -14.13 -18.96 5.23
C PRO A 266 -13.40 -18.75 3.90
N VAL A 267 -12.96 -19.85 3.28
CA VAL A 267 -12.30 -19.85 1.96
C VAL A 267 -12.83 -20.99 1.10
N GLY A 268 -12.84 -20.78 -0.21
CA GLY A 268 -13.16 -21.79 -1.20
C GLY A 268 -12.13 -22.92 -1.26
N GLU A 269 -12.52 -24.07 -1.80
CA GLU A 269 -11.62 -25.15 -2.16
C GLU A 269 -10.95 -24.89 -3.51
N LYS A 270 -11.73 -24.33 -4.45
CA LYS A 270 -11.33 -23.95 -5.79
C LYS A 270 -11.56 -22.45 -5.96
N VAL A 271 -10.50 -21.69 -5.77
CA VAL A 271 -10.54 -20.22 -5.79
C VAL A 271 -10.03 -19.71 -7.13
N VAL A 272 -10.79 -18.85 -7.79
CA VAL A 272 -10.32 -18.11 -8.96
C VAL A 272 -10.15 -16.64 -8.59
N VAL A 273 -8.96 -16.08 -8.83
CA VAL A 273 -8.65 -14.67 -8.59
C VAL A 273 -8.51 -13.95 -9.93
N VAL A 274 -9.38 -12.98 -10.19
CA VAL A 274 -9.36 -12.21 -11.44
C VAL A 274 -8.46 -10.99 -11.28
N GLY A 275 -7.28 -11.03 -11.89
CA GLY A 275 -6.29 -9.95 -11.83
C GLY A 275 -4.85 -10.45 -11.79
N MET A 276 -3.90 -9.52 -11.93
CA MET A 276 -2.45 -9.80 -11.87
C MET A 276 -1.65 -8.65 -11.21
N GLY A 277 -2.33 -7.75 -10.50
CA GLY A 277 -1.67 -6.72 -9.68
C GLY A 277 -1.28 -7.25 -8.31
N MET A 278 -0.58 -6.43 -7.52
CA MET A 278 -0.16 -6.78 -6.16
C MET A 278 -1.32 -7.29 -5.29
N THR A 279 -2.48 -6.64 -5.33
CA THR A 279 -3.69 -7.08 -4.61
C THR A 279 -4.18 -8.47 -5.06
N ALA A 280 -4.07 -8.80 -6.34
CA ALA A 280 -4.46 -10.10 -6.87
C ALA A 280 -3.51 -11.20 -6.37
N ILE A 281 -2.20 -10.92 -6.40
CA ILE A 281 -1.16 -11.82 -5.88
C ILE A 281 -1.36 -12.05 -4.38
N ASP A 282 -1.59 -10.98 -3.61
CA ASP A 282 -1.82 -11.04 -2.17
C ASP A 282 -3.08 -11.85 -1.81
N ALA A 283 -4.17 -11.66 -2.57
CA ALA A 283 -5.40 -12.41 -2.36
C ALA A 283 -5.24 -13.90 -2.71
N ALA A 284 -4.58 -14.22 -3.83
CA ALA A 284 -4.33 -15.59 -4.26
C ALA A 284 -3.43 -16.33 -3.25
N THR A 285 -2.32 -15.71 -2.86
CA THR A 285 -1.38 -16.26 -1.88
C THR A 285 -2.05 -16.52 -0.54
N GLN A 286 -2.87 -15.58 -0.04
CA GLN A 286 -3.58 -15.79 1.21
C GLN A 286 -4.67 -16.85 1.12
N ALA A 287 -5.43 -16.92 0.02
CA ALA A 287 -6.40 -17.99 -0.19
C ALA A 287 -5.72 -19.36 -0.14
N LYS A 288 -4.55 -19.49 -0.79
CA LYS A 288 -3.74 -20.70 -0.77
C LYS A 288 -3.24 -21.04 0.64
N ARG A 289 -2.74 -20.04 1.37
CA ARG A 289 -2.27 -20.19 2.76
C ARG A 289 -3.37 -20.53 3.75
N LEU A 290 -4.62 -20.10 3.51
CA LEU A 290 -5.79 -20.50 4.31
C LEU A 290 -6.23 -21.95 4.08
N GLY A 291 -5.72 -22.61 3.04
CA GLY A 291 -5.99 -24.03 2.77
C GLY A 291 -6.86 -24.29 1.55
N ALA A 292 -7.02 -23.33 0.63
CA ALA A 292 -7.61 -23.62 -0.68
C ALA A 292 -6.78 -24.69 -1.42
N GLU A 293 -7.45 -25.68 -1.99
CA GLU A 293 -6.79 -26.79 -2.70
C GLU A 293 -6.24 -26.30 -4.04
N VAL A 294 -7.06 -25.60 -4.80
CA VAL A 294 -6.71 -25.01 -6.10
C VAL A 294 -6.93 -23.51 -6.04
N VAL A 295 -5.90 -22.74 -6.41
CA VAL A 295 -6.00 -21.29 -6.58
C VAL A 295 -5.48 -20.95 -7.97
N THR A 296 -6.32 -20.32 -8.79
CA THR A 296 -5.97 -19.92 -10.16
C THR A 296 -6.11 -18.42 -10.33
N LEU A 297 -5.01 -17.75 -10.66
CA LEU A 297 -5.00 -16.36 -11.12
C LEU A 297 -5.43 -16.32 -12.59
N VAL A 298 -6.42 -15.51 -12.93
CA VAL A 298 -6.88 -15.29 -14.30
C VAL A 298 -6.42 -13.93 -14.77
N TYR A 299 -5.65 -13.90 -15.86
CA TYR A 299 -5.15 -12.66 -16.44
C TYR A 299 -5.40 -12.57 -17.93
N ARG A 300 -6.00 -11.45 -18.35
CA ARG A 300 -6.38 -11.20 -19.74
C ARG A 300 -5.21 -10.95 -20.69
N ARG A 301 -3.97 -10.85 -20.19
CA ARG A 301 -2.76 -10.64 -21.01
C ARG A 301 -1.70 -11.70 -20.70
N THR A 302 -0.46 -11.47 -21.12
CA THR A 302 0.66 -12.40 -20.92
C THR A 302 1.55 -11.98 -19.76
N SER A 303 2.61 -12.75 -19.51
CA SER A 303 3.64 -12.45 -18.52
C SER A 303 4.35 -11.11 -18.79
N GLU A 304 4.47 -10.69 -20.06
CA GLU A 304 5.17 -9.45 -20.44
C GLU A 304 4.42 -8.19 -19.98
N GLU A 305 3.08 -8.22 -19.91
CA GLU A 305 2.28 -7.07 -19.49
C GLU A 305 1.85 -7.11 -18.02
N LYS A 306 2.37 -8.05 -17.23
CA LYS A 306 1.96 -8.22 -15.84
C LYS A 306 2.34 -6.98 -14.99
N PRO A 307 1.44 -6.48 -14.13
CA PRO A 307 1.73 -5.34 -13.28
C PRO A 307 2.38 -5.69 -11.93
N CYS A 308 2.33 -6.94 -11.48
CA CYS A 308 3.06 -7.37 -10.28
C CYS A 308 4.57 -7.54 -10.54
N SER A 309 5.38 -7.48 -9.49
CA SER A 309 6.81 -7.82 -9.60
C SER A 309 7.02 -9.32 -9.83
N ASP A 310 8.16 -9.68 -10.41
CA ASP A 310 8.54 -11.09 -10.61
C ASP A 310 8.65 -11.83 -9.28
N ALA A 311 9.26 -11.22 -8.26
CA ALA A 311 9.42 -11.82 -6.94
C ALA A 311 8.08 -12.16 -6.26
N GLU A 312 7.07 -11.30 -6.42
CA GLU A 312 5.73 -11.51 -5.86
C GLU A 312 4.97 -12.60 -6.64
N LEU A 313 5.13 -12.65 -7.95
CA LEU A 313 4.57 -13.72 -8.76
C LEU A 313 5.20 -15.08 -8.41
N GLU A 314 6.53 -15.12 -8.30
CA GLU A 314 7.28 -16.31 -7.88
C GLU A 314 6.85 -16.80 -6.50
N LEU A 315 6.61 -15.88 -5.56
CA LEU A 315 6.07 -16.22 -4.23
C LEU A 315 4.73 -16.95 -4.36
N ALA A 316 3.77 -16.40 -5.11
CA ALA A 316 2.47 -17.03 -5.29
C ALA A 316 2.57 -18.41 -5.97
N LEU A 317 3.44 -18.54 -6.98
CA LEU A 317 3.69 -19.82 -7.64
C LEU A 317 4.32 -20.83 -6.68
N SER A 318 5.25 -20.41 -5.82
CA SER A 318 5.91 -21.26 -4.82
C SER A 318 4.95 -21.75 -3.74
N ASP A 319 3.92 -20.96 -3.40
CA ASP A 319 2.82 -21.38 -2.53
C ASP A 319 1.83 -22.33 -3.24
N GLY A 320 1.95 -22.47 -4.56
CA GLY A 320 1.20 -23.43 -5.39
C GLY A 320 -0.02 -22.82 -6.10
N CYS A 321 -0.04 -21.51 -6.31
CA CYS A 321 -1.01 -20.87 -7.20
C CYS A 321 -0.73 -21.22 -8.66
N ARG A 322 -1.78 -21.26 -9.47
CA ARG A 322 -1.71 -21.46 -10.93
C ARG A 322 -2.08 -20.18 -11.64
N ILE A 323 -1.72 -20.08 -12.93
CA ILE A 323 -2.06 -18.92 -13.74
C ILE A 323 -2.74 -19.39 -15.03
N GLU A 324 -3.90 -18.80 -15.31
CA GLU A 324 -4.58 -18.86 -16.58
C GLU A 324 -4.31 -17.57 -17.36
N TRP A 325 -3.33 -17.63 -18.25
CA TRP A 325 -2.98 -16.51 -19.13
C TRP A 325 -3.99 -16.35 -20.26
N LEU A 326 -4.05 -15.14 -20.81
CA LEU A 326 -4.90 -14.83 -21.96
C LEU A 326 -6.36 -15.27 -21.74
N ALA A 327 -6.89 -14.99 -20.55
CA ALA A 327 -8.25 -15.29 -20.17
C ALA A 327 -8.88 -14.09 -19.46
N ALA A 328 -10.10 -13.71 -19.85
CA ALA A 328 -10.88 -12.71 -19.12
C ALA A 328 -12.26 -13.27 -18.76
N PRO A 329 -12.80 -12.89 -17.60
CA PRO A 329 -14.09 -13.42 -17.15
C PRO A 329 -15.23 -12.96 -18.07
N GLN A 330 -16.13 -13.88 -18.40
CA GLN A 330 -17.31 -13.64 -19.23
C GLN A 330 -18.61 -13.81 -18.44
N GLU A 331 -18.70 -14.86 -17.62
CA GLU A 331 -19.90 -15.24 -16.88
C GLU A 331 -19.52 -16.08 -15.67
N ILE A 332 -20.20 -15.83 -14.55
CA ILE A 332 -20.11 -16.66 -13.34
C ILE A 332 -21.33 -17.59 -13.32
N ILE A 333 -21.07 -18.88 -13.26
CA ILE A 333 -22.12 -19.90 -13.14
C ILE A 333 -22.38 -20.13 -11.66
N ALA A 334 -23.65 -20.06 -11.28
CA ALA A 334 -24.12 -20.34 -9.94
C ALA A 334 -25.07 -21.54 -9.93
N THR A 335 -24.92 -22.40 -8.93
CA THR A 335 -25.83 -23.51 -8.64
C THR A 335 -26.41 -23.27 -7.26
N GLU A 336 -27.74 -23.21 -7.15
CA GLU A 336 -28.45 -22.87 -5.91
C GLU A 336 -28.02 -21.51 -5.30
N GLY A 337 -27.63 -20.56 -6.16
CA GLY A 337 -27.18 -19.21 -5.75
C GLY A 337 -25.70 -19.12 -5.37
N GLN A 338 -24.98 -20.24 -5.30
CA GLN A 338 -23.55 -20.30 -4.99
C GLN A 338 -22.70 -20.51 -6.24
N VAL A 339 -21.55 -19.83 -6.32
CA VAL A 339 -20.57 -20.00 -7.41
C VAL A 339 -20.20 -21.47 -7.59
N SER A 340 -20.23 -21.96 -8.83
CA SER A 340 -19.78 -23.30 -9.21
C SER A 340 -18.75 -23.30 -10.34
N ALA A 341 -18.71 -22.25 -11.18
CA ALA A 341 -17.66 -22.06 -12.17
C ALA A 341 -17.53 -20.60 -12.63
N LEU A 342 -16.38 -20.26 -13.21
CA LEU A 342 -16.15 -19.04 -13.97
C LEU A 342 -15.87 -19.40 -15.44
N ILE A 343 -16.73 -18.93 -16.34
CA ILE A 343 -16.48 -18.98 -17.79
C ILE A 343 -15.60 -17.79 -18.15
N CYS A 344 -14.47 -18.07 -18.78
CA CYS A 344 -13.55 -17.06 -19.30
C CYS A 344 -13.50 -17.12 -20.84
N GLN A 345 -13.45 -15.97 -21.49
CA GLN A 345 -13.09 -15.86 -22.90
C GLN A 345 -11.58 -15.98 -23.05
N ARG A 346 -11.16 -16.75 -24.06
CA ARG A 346 -9.78 -16.76 -24.53
C ARG A 346 -9.47 -15.44 -25.22
N MET A 347 -8.31 -14.90 -24.89
CA MET A 347 -7.81 -13.63 -25.40
C MET A 347 -6.64 -13.85 -26.33
N ARG A 348 -6.49 -12.95 -27.30
CA ARG A 348 -5.23 -12.72 -28.01
C ARG A 348 -4.84 -11.27 -27.84
N LEU A 349 -3.55 -10.98 -27.96
CA LEU A 349 -3.06 -9.62 -27.89
C LEU A 349 -2.96 -9.00 -29.28
N GLU A 350 -3.45 -7.77 -29.39
CA GLU A 350 -3.21 -6.89 -30.52
C GLU A 350 -2.31 -5.75 -30.07
N GLN A 351 -1.34 -5.39 -30.91
CA GLN A 351 -0.40 -4.32 -30.61
C GLN A 351 -1.17 -3.00 -30.46
N ASP A 352 -0.87 -2.24 -29.40
CA ASP A 352 -1.50 -0.94 -29.21
C ASP A 352 -0.96 0.04 -30.28
N PRO A 353 -1.82 0.62 -31.14
CA PRO A 353 -1.38 1.58 -32.15
C PRO A 353 -0.64 2.78 -31.58
N ALA A 354 -0.85 3.11 -30.30
CA ALA A 354 -0.18 4.20 -29.59
C ALA A 354 1.10 3.77 -28.84
N GLY A 355 1.57 2.53 -29.01
CA GLY A 355 2.77 1.99 -28.34
C GLY A 355 2.58 1.65 -26.87
N GLY A 356 1.33 1.63 -26.39
CA GLY A 356 0.98 1.18 -25.04
C GLY A 356 1.00 -0.34 -24.89
N ARG A 357 0.57 -0.81 -23.71
CA ARG A 357 0.43 -2.26 -23.45
C ARG A 357 -0.54 -2.88 -24.44
N ALA A 358 -0.14 -4.01 -25.02
CA ALA A 358 -0.97 -4.72 -25.99
C ALA A 358 -2.41 -4.94 -25.48
N ARG A 359 -3.35 -4.70 -26.39
CA ARG A 359 -4.78 -4.75 -26.11
C ARG A 359 -5.26 -6.21 -26.19
N PRO A 360 -5.90 -6.73 -25.13
CA PRO A 360 -6.53 -8.04 -25.21
C PRO A 360 -7.84 -7.96 -26.02
N VAL A 361 -8.01 -8.90 -26.94
CA VAL A 361 -9.18 -9.03 -27.82
C VAL A 361 -9.67 -10.49 -27.77
N PRO A 362 -10.99 -10.72 -27.63
CA PRO A 362 -11.53 -12.08 -27.53
C PRO A 362 -11.30 -12.87 -28.83
N THR A 363 -11.02 -14.17 -28.69
CA THR A 363 -10.88 -15.08 -29.84
C THR A 363 -12.21 -15.71 -30.25
N GLY A 364 -13.24 -15.63 -29.40
CA GLY A 364 -14.51 -16.34 -29.55
C GLY A 364 -14.54 -17.72 -28.87
N GLU A 365 -13.39 -18.23 -28.44
CA GLU A 365 -13.30 -19.46 -27.64
C GLU A 365 -13.47 -19.16 -26.16
N THR A 366 -13.97 -20.14 -25.40
CA THR A 366 -14.15 -20.05 -23.95
C THR A 366 -13.45 -21.20 -23.23
N VAL A 367 -13.11 -20.96 -21.97
CA VAL A 367 -12.64 -21.98 -21.02
C VAL A 367 -13.45 -21.86 -19.74
N THR A 368 -13.85 -22.99 -19.18
CA THR A 368 -14.56 -23.04 -17.91
C THR A 368 -13.59 -23.44 -16.81
N LEU A 369 -13.53 -22.61 -15.77
CA LEU A 369 -12.76 -22.88 -14.56
C LEU A 369 -13.74 -23.23 -13.44
N GLU A 370 -13.69 -24.47 -12.93
CA GLU A 370 -14.46 -24.83 -11.73
C GLU A 370 -13.99 -23.99 -10.54
N ALA A 371 -14.95 -23.38 -9.84
CA ALA A 371 -14.67 -22.51 -8.72
C ALA A 371 -15.83 -22.53 -7.72
N ASP A 372 -15.53 -22.46 -6.44
CA ASP A 372 -16.52 -22.19 -5.37
C ASP A 372 -16.33 -20.79 -4.75
N MET A 373 -15.28 -20.08 -5.19
CA MET A 373 -14.99 -18.71 -4.80
C MET A 373 -14.35 -17.94 -5.97
N VAL A 374 -14.86 -16.75 -6.26
CA VAL A 374 -14.26 -15.83 -7.24
C VAL A 374 -13.87 -14.54 -6.53
N ILE A 375 -12.57 -14.22 -6.55
CA ILE A 375 -12.04 -13.00 -5.95
C ILE A 375 -11.76 -11.97 -7.05
N ARG A 376 -12.41 -10.82 -6.97
CA ARG A 376 -12.25 -9.70 -7.91
C ARG A 376 -11.08 -8.82 -7.49
N ALA A 377 -10.06 -8.71 -8.33
CA ALA A 377 -8.85 -7.92 -8.09
C ALA A 377 -8.43 -7.11 -9.33
N ILE A 378 -9.40 -6.48 -9.99
CA ILE A 378 -9.21 -5.75 -11.27
C ILE A 378 -8.86 -4.26 -11.11
N GLY A 379 -8.63 -3.81 -9.86
CA GLY A 379 -8.29 -2.44 -9.51
C GLY A 379 -9.47 -1.65 -8.94
N GLN A 380 -9.18 -0.44 -8.50
CA GLN A 380 -10.13 0.46 -7.84
C GLN A 380 -10.53 1.61 -8.77
N ARG A 381 -11.80 2.03 -8.71
CA ARG A 381 -12.36 3.17 -9.41
C ARG A 381 -12.04 4.46 -8.65
N PRO A 382 -11.36 5.44 -9.26
CA PRO A 382 -11.15 6.75 -8.64
C PRO A 382 -12.46 7.52 -8.39
N TYR A 383 -12.46 8.44 -7.41
CA TYR A 383 -13.64 9.22 -7.00
C TYR A 383 -13.97 10.39 -7.96
N GLN A 384 -14.11 10.11 -9.26
CA GLN A 384 -14.28 11.14 -10.29
C GLN A 384 -15.45 12.10 -10.00
N ARG A 385 -16.64 11.57 -9.68
CA ARG A 385 -17.84 12.41 -9.40
C ARG A 385 -17.62 13.38 -8.23
N LEU A 386 -16.89 12.95 -7.21
CA LEU A 386 -16.59 13.79 -6.05
C LEU A 386 -15.66 14.94 -6.44
N LEU A 387 -14.66 14.65 -7.28
CA LEU A 387 -13.72 15.67 -7.78
C LEU A 387 -14.41 16.67 -8.71
N ASP A 388 -15.31 16.19 -9.58
CA ASP A 388 -16.15 17.03 -10.45
C ASP A 388 -17.01 18.00 -9.60
N GLN A 389 -17.65 17.49 -8.54
CA GLN A 389 -18.45 18.30 -7.60
C GLN A 389 -17.62 19.39 -6.92
N PHE A 390 -16.37 19.10 -6.57
CA PHE A 390 -15.46 20.08 -5.99
C PHE A 390 -14.82 21.00 -7.02
N GLY A 391 -15.01 20.79 -8.32
CA GLY A 391 -14.35 21.59 -9.37
C GLY A 391 -12.83 21.41 -9.41
N LEU A 392 -12.33 20.24 -9.01
CA LEU A 392 -10.89 19.93 -8.99
C LEU A 392 -10.44 19.31 -10.30
N HIS A 393 -9.30 19.77 -10.83
CA HIS A 393 -8.74 19.21 -12.05
C HIS A 393 -8.26 17.77 -11.82
N HIS A 394 -8.67 16.86 -12.70
CA HIS A 394 -8.27 15.46 -12.62
C HIS A 394 -8.13 14.80 -14.00
N ASP A 395 -7.33 13.74 -14.09
CA ASP A 395 -7.31 12.82 -15.23
C ASP A 395 -7.96 11.50 -14.82
N LYS A 396 -9.16 11.20 -15.36
CA LYS A 396 -9.92 9.97 -15.05
C LYS A 396 -10.05 9.72 -13.54
N GLY A 397 -10.34 10.77 -12.79
CA GLY A 397 -10.49 10.78 -11.33
C GLY A 397 -9.18 10.74 -10.53
N ARG A 398 -8.01 10.84 -11.16
CA ARG A 398 -6.72 11.12 -10.49
C ARG A 398 -6.47 12.61 -10.41
N LEU A 399 -6.35 13.15 -9.20
CA LEU A 399 -6.10 14.57 -8.97
C LEU A 399 -4.82 15.04 -9.66
N GLN A 400 -4.91 16.15 -10.37
CA GLN A 400 -3.74 16.82 -10.96
C GLN A 400 -3.18 17.81 -9.95
N VAL A 401 -1.88 17.67 -9.68
CA VAL A 401 -1.15 18.53 -8.75
C VAL A 401 0.12 19.07 -9.39
N GLY A 402 0.48 20.30 -9.02
CA GLY A 402 1.77 20.89 -9.31
C GLY A 402 2.85 20.45 -8.33
N ALA A 403 3.94 21.23 -8.29
CA ALA A 403 5.04 20.98 -7.35
C ALA A 403 4.55 20.95 -5.89
N ASN A 404 5.10 20.02 -5.11
CA ASN A 404 4.79 19.85 -3.69
C ASN A 404 3.28 19.65 -3.41
N GLY A 405 2.57 18.99 -4.31
CA GLY A 405 1.16 18.60 -4.10
C GLY A 405 0.14 19.73 -4.24
N LYS A 406 0.53 20.91 -4.73
CA LYS A 406 -0.38 22.07 -4.90
C LYS A 406 -1.48 21.73 -5.91
N THR A 407 -2.75 21.88 -5.54
CA THR A 407 -3.87 21.70 -6.48
C THR A 407 -4.14 22.97 -7.29
N SER A 408 -5.18 22.95 -8.13
CA SER A 408 -5.70 24.15 -8.80
C SER A 408 -6.28 25.20 -7.84
N MET A 409 -6.55 24.82 -6.58
CA MET A 409 -7.15 25.69 -5.57
C MET A 409 -6.12 26.14 -4.53
N PRO A 410 -5.96 27.46 -4.27
CA PRO A 410 -5.08 27.96 -3.22
C PRO A 410 -5.44 27.42 -1.83
N GLY A 411 -4.43 27.06 -1.04
CA GLY A 411 -4.58 26.47 0.29
C GLY A 411 -4.98 24.98 0.28
N LEU A 412 -5.23 24.39 -0.90
CA LEU A 412 -5.58 22.98 -1.05
C LEU A 412 -4.45 22.19 -1.72
N PHE A 413 -4.06 21.10 -1.09
CA PHE A 413 -2.99 20.20 -1.50
C PHE A 413 -3.54 18.78 -1.66
N ALA A 414 -2.88 17.93 -2.45
CA ALA A 414 -3.24 16.53 -2.60
C ALA A 414 -2.00 15.64 -2.83
N GLY A 415 -2.08 14.37 -2.44
CA GLY A 415 -0.97 13.44 -2.55
C GLY A 415 -1.35 12.00 -2.19
N GLY A 416 -0.46 11.06 -2.52
CA GLY A 416 -0.74 9.63 -2.40
C GLY A 416 -1.57 9.11 -3.56
N ASP A 417 -2.37 8.07 -3.29
CA ASP A 417 -2.99 7.30 -4.37
C ASP A 417 -4.07 8.06 -5.12
N CYS A 418 -4.71 9.05 -4.49
CA CYS A 418 -5.66 9.94 -5.18
C CYS A 418 -5.01 10.75 -6.32
N VAL A 419 -3.68 10.87 -6.34
CA VAL A 419 -2.88 11.51 -7.39
C VAL A 419 -2.19 10.48 -8.27
N ASN A 420 -1.48 9.52 -7.66
CA ASN A 420 -0.60 8.61 -8.40
C ASN A 420 -1.31 7.35 -8.95
N GLY A 421 -2.53 7.07 -8.47
CA GLY A 421 -3.35 5.95 -8.92
C GLY A 421 -3.06 4.59 -8.28
N GLY A 422 -2.48 4.55 -7.07
CA GLY A 422 -2.23 3.31 -6.31
C GLY A 422 -0.83 2.74 -6.54
N LYS A 423 0.20 3.55 -6.27
CA LYS A 423 1.60 3.09 -6.27
C LYS A 423 1.97 2.46 -4.91
N GLU A 424 3.26 2.39 -4.60
CA GLU A 424 3.75 1.78 -3.38
C GLU A 424 3.56 2.70 -2.16
N VAL A 425 3.52 2.09 -0.98
CA VAL A 425 3.39 2.78 0.31
C VAL A 425 4.46 3.88 0.46
N VAL A 426 5.69 3.60 0.03
CA VAL A 426 6.80 4.54 0.07
C VAL A 426 6.59 5.76 -0.84
N ASP A 427 5.87 5.61 -1.96
CA ASP A 427 5.48 6.74 -2.82
C ASP A 427 4.43 7.62 -2.14
N ALA A 428 3.48 7.00 -1.43
CA ALA A 428 2.49 7.73 -0.64
C ALA A 428 3.16 8.51 0.50
N VAL A 429 4.11 7.90 1.21
CA VAL A 429 4.93 8.58 2.23
C VAL A 429 5.63 9.80 1.63
N GLN A 430 6.31 9.63 0.49
CA GLN A 430 7.03 10.72 -0.15
C GLN A 430 6.09 11.85 -0.60
N ALA A 431 4.92 11.52 -1.15
CA ALA A 431 3.92 12.50 -1.53
C ALA A 431 3.45 13.32 -0.31
N GLY A 432 3.22 12.67 0.84
CA GLY A 432 2.90 13.35 2.10
C GLY A 432 3.99 14.31 2.57
N LYS A 433 5.27 13.91 2.48
CA LYS A 433 6.42 14.77 2.84
C LYS A 433 6.49 16.00 1.94
N LEU A 434 6.34 15.81 0.63
CA LEU A 434 6.37 16.91 -0.33
C LEU A 434 5.18 17.86 -0.13
N ALA A 435 3.99 17.32 0.15
CA ALA A 435 2.82 18.14 0.48
C ALA A 435 3.04 18.97 1.74
N ALA A 436 3.62 18.39 2.80
CA ALA A 436 3.96 19.14 4.02
C ALA A 436 4.91 20.31 3.72
N VAL A 437 5.93 20.12 2.86
CA VAL A 437 6.80 21.22 2.42
C VAL A 437 6.00 22.29 1.69
N GLY A 438 5.12 21.90 0.76
CA GLY A 438 4.27 22.83 0.02
C GLY A 438 3.32 23.63 0.90
N ILE A 439 2.76 23.00 1.94
CA ILE A 439 1.89 23.63 2.93
C ILE A 439 2.67 24.64 3.77
N LEU A 440 3.84 24.26 4.30
CA LEU A 440 4.69 25.18 5.08
C LEU A 440 5.13 26.40 4.28
N GLU A 441 5.49 26.22 3.01
CA GLU A 441 5.78 27.33 2.08
C GLU A 441 4.57 28.26 1.89
N TYR A 442 3.38 27.70 1.78
CA TYR A 442 2.14 28.47 1.60
C TYR A 442 1.81 29.28 2.85
N LEU A 443 1.82 28.62 4.02
CA LEU A 443 1.52 29.27 5.31
C LEU A 443 2.55 30.34 5.66
N GLY A 444 3.84 30.11 5.36
CA GLY A 444 4.88 31.12 5.58
C GLY A 444 4.73 32.36 4.70
N ARG A 445 4.14 32.24 3.50
CA ARG A 445 3.84 33.39 2.62
C ARG A 445 2.62 34.18 3.10
N GLU A 446 1.61 33.51 3.64
CA GLU A 446 0.42 34.17 4.20
C GLU A 446 0.76 34.93 5.48
N ALA A 447 1.59 34.36 6.37
CA ALA A 447 2.09 35.08 7.55
C ALA A 447 2.80 36.39 7.17
N ALA A 448 3.66 36.36 6.16
CA ALA A 448 4.37 37.54 5.66
C ALA A 448 3.44 38.58 4.98
N ARG A 449 2.23 38.20 4.54
CA ARG A 449 1.23 39.11 3.97
C ARG A 449 0.28 39.71 5.00
N GLY A 450 0.05 39.02 6.11
CA GLY A 450 -0.76 39.53 7.23
C GLY A 450 -0.02 40.52 8.12
N GLU A 451 1.32 40.50 8.11
CA GLU A 451 2.19 41.44 8.83
C GLU A 451 2.54 42.71 8.04
N ALA A 452 2.22 42.76 6.74
CA ALA A 452 2.48 43.89 5.82
C ALA A 452 1.19 44.65 5.52
#